data_AF-A0A9D6YAP9-F1
#
_entry.id   AF-A0A9D6YAP9-F1
#
_cell.length_a   1.000
_cell.length_b   1.000
_cell.length_c   1.000
_cell.angle_alpha   90.00
_cell.angle_beta   90.00
_cell.angle_gamma   90.00
#
_symmetry.space_group_name_H-M   'P 1'
#
loop_
_entity.id
_entity.type
_entity.pdbx_description
1 polymer ?
#
loop_
_entity_poly.entity_id
_entity_poly.type
_entity_poly.pdbx_seq_one_letter_code
_entity_poly.pdbx_strand_id
1 'polypeptide(L)'
;MQPTLPTGFDSWAQVFTDWRVSRAFEASKLPCCLTHHPELAAPFVAEIGTAICDKQLRRRPLEALIRRESAVEPAHEQIGGATYVAVCHAMESALEIYFRQRRVSGADRQPAFRDGEVERLQSDFFAARSRHASFVEQARHAAAQDYWTQTCPRGMDDDFFDDLADGSAIARMSRIEPAWWWRSFFTKLQTECAEHHAADGCFVAAIPTLRAAAWKKKLAATIAEWCESRADEWGWDAPGHYRMLTIRAKPKATEVATWFNGCAPGYLSDQAVRRSLHARLTLLLAGLDPMAKCFTTEGNCPSEHWRN
;
A
#
# COMPACT_ATOMS: atom_id res chain seq x y z
N MET A 1 -26.89 -4.59 13.41
CA MET A 1 -25.73 -5.30 13.99
C MET A 1 -24.46 -4.77 13.34
N GLN A 2 -23.41 -4.49 14.12
CA GLN A 2 -22.10 -4.10 13.59
C GLN A 2 -21.30 -5.36 13.23
N PRO A 3 -20.54 -5.34 12.12
CA PRO A 3 -19.72 -6.50 11.76
C PRO A 3 -18.47 -6.54 12.65
N THR A 4 -18.27 -7.65 13.36
CA THR A 4 -17.05 -7.93 14.12
C THR A 4 -16.04 -8.63 13.20
N LEU A 5 -14.77 -8.27 13.29
CA LEU A 5 -13.71 -8.91 12.52
C LEU A 5 -13.72 -10.43 12.80
N PRO A 6 -13.78 -11.30 11.78
CA PRO A 6 -13.80 -12.74 12.01
C PRO A 6 -12.46 -13.24 12.55
N THR A 7 -12.49 -14.26 13.38
CA THR A 7 -11.30 -14.92 13.92
C THR A 7 -10.37 -15.36 12.79
N GLY A 8 -9.08 -15.10 12.93
CA GLY A 8 -8.05 -15.54 12.00
C GLY A 8 -7.70 -14.54 10.89
N PHE A 9 -8.46 -13.45 10.74
CA PHE A 9 -8.10 -12.32 9.90
C PHE A 9 -7.51 -11.18 10.74
N ASP A 10 -6.54 -10.48 10.17
CA ASP A 10 -5.85 -9.35 10.82
C ASP A 10 -6.58 -8.02 10.57
N SER A 11 -7.37 -7.92 9.50
CA SER A 11 -8.12 -6.71 9.17
C SER A 11 -9.33 -6.96 8.24
N TRP A 12 -10.26 -6.01 8.20
CA TRP A 12 -11.35 -6.02 7.21
C TRP A 12 -10.86 -5.85 5.76
N ALA A 13 -9.71 -5.19 5.57
CA ALA A 13 -9.10 -5.07 4.25
C ALA A 13 -8.65 -6.43 3.73
N GLN A 14 -8.05 -7.24 4.61
CA GLN A 14 -7.72 -8.63 4.32
C GLN A 14 -8.99 -9.43 3.99
N VAL A 15 -10.04 -9.37 4.83
CA VAL A 15 -11.29 -10.11 4.59
C VAL A 15 -11.87 -9.82 3.20
N PHE A 16 -11.98 -8.55 2.81
CA PHE A 16 -12.55 -8.19 1.52
C PHE A 16 -11.66 -8.58 0.34
N THR A 17 -10.35 -8.47 0.51
CA THR A 17 -9.40 -8.79 -0.54
C THR A 17 -9.30 -10.30 -0.73
N ASP A 18 -9.12 -11.07 0.34
CA ASP A 18 -9.08 -12.53 0.31
C ASP A 18 -10.38 -13.12 -0.23
N TRP A 19 -11.54 -12.53 0.08
CA TRP A 19 -12.83 -12.93 -0.51
C TRP A 19 -12.82 -12.79 -2.04
N ARG A 20 -12.30 -11.69 -2.58
CA ARG A 20 -12.21 -11.49 -4.05
C ARG A 20 -11.24 -12.47 -4.70
N VAL A 21 -10.09 -12.63 -4.07
CA VAL A 21 -9.06 -13.54 -4.55
C VAL A 21 -9.57 -14.99 -4.55
N SER A 22 -10.27 -15.41 -3.48
CA SER A 22 -10.85 -16.75 -3.41
C SER A 22 -11.92 -16.95 -4.48
N ARG A 23 -12.78 -15.96 -4.74
CA ARG A 23 -13.79 -16.02 -5.82
C ARG A 23 -13.16 -16.12 -7.20
N ALA A 24 -12.12 -15.33 -7.48
CA ALA A 24 -11.37 -15.42 -8.74
C ALA A 24 -10.66 -16.78 -8.90
N PHE A 25 -10.14 -17.32 -7.80
CA PHE A 25 -9.50 -18.63 -7.76
C PHE A 25 -10.51 -19.75 -8.00
N GLU A 26 -11.67 -19.75 -7.33
CA GLU A 26 -12.75 -20.73 -7.54
C GLU A 26 -13.35 -20.69 -8.94
N ALA A 27 -13.47 -19.49 -9.52
CA ALA A 27 -13.91 -19.31 -10.89
C ALA A 27 -12.84 -19.80 -11.89
N SER A 28 -11.63 -20.07 -11.44
CA SER A 28 -10.54 -20.68 -12.19
C SER A 28 -10.45 -22.17 -11.91
N LYS A 29 -9.95 -22.94 -12.89
CA LYS A 29 -9.63 -24.34 -12.63
C LYS A 29 -8.49 -24.40 -11.62
N LEU A 30 -8.46 -25.41 -10.75
CA LEU A 30 -7.32 -25.62 -9.86
C LEU A 30 -6.04 -25.75 -10.71
N PRO A 31 -4.96 -25.01 -10.39
CA PRO A 31 -3.69 -25.11 -11.12
C PRO A 31 -3.10 -26.51 -10.99
N CYS A 32 -2.46 -26.99 -12.06
CA CYS A 32 -1.97 -28.36 -12.15
C CYS A 32 -0.98 -28.68 -11.01
N CYS A 33 -0.11 -27.73 -10.67
CA CYS A 33 0.89 -27.86 -9.60
C CYS A 33 0.28 -28.07 -8.20
N LEU A 34 -0.97 -27.67 -7.98
CA LEU A 34 -1.66 -27.83 -6.69
C LEU A 34 -2.62 -29.03 -6.68
N THR A 35 -2.75 -29.80 -7.76
CA THR A 35 -3.71 -30.91 -7.85
C THR A 35 -3.53 -31.95 -6.75
N HIS A 36 -2.28 -32.27 -6.39
CA HIS A 36 -1.97 -33.24 -5.33
C HIS A 36 -1.92 -32.60 -3.93
N HIS A 37 -2.01 -31.27 -3.86
CA HIS A 37 -1.94 -30.49 -2.63
C HIS A 37 -2.96 -29.33 -2.66
N PRO A 38 -4.28 -29.62 -2.79
CA PRO A 38 -5.31 -28.59 -2.92
C PRO A 38 -5.38 -27.68 -1.68
N GLU A 39 -4.91 -28.14 -0.52
CA GLU A 39 -4.83 -27.34 0.69
C GLU A 39 -3.89 -26.12 0.56
N LEU A 40 -2.95 -26.15 -0.39
CA LEU A 40 -2.02 -25.06 -0.67
C LEU A 40 -2.66 -23.91 -1.46
N ALA A 41 -3.91 -24.06 -1.91
CA ALA A 41 -4.69 -22.95 -2.44
C ALA A 41 -4.93 -21.86 -1.38
N ALA A 42 -5.12 -22.25 -0.11
CA ALA A 42 -5.33 -21.32 0.99
C ALA A 42 -4.15 -20.33 1.19
N PRO A 43 -2.90 -20.79 1.43
CA PRO A 43 -1.76 -19.88 1.52
C PRO A 43 -1.53 -19.10 0.23
N PHE A 44 -1.79 -19.68 -0.96
CA PHE A 44 -1.62 -18.94 -2.22
C PHE A 44 -2.60 -17.77 -2.35
N VAL A 45 -3.87 -17.97 -2.03
CA VAL A 45 -4.89 -16.91 -1.99
C VAL A 45 -4.52 -15.83 -0.97
N ALA A 46 -4.04 -16.22 0.21
CA ALA A 46 -3.60 -15.28 1.23
C ALA A 46 -2.36 -14.46 0.82
N GLU A 47 -1.41 -15.06 0.09
CA GLU A 47 -0.23 -14.35 -0.45
C GLU A 47 -0.65 -13.28 -1.46
N ILE A 48 -1.58 -13.60 -2.37
CA ILE A 48 -2.14 -12.62 -3.31
C ILE A 48 -2.88 -11.51 -2.57
N GLY A 49 -3.74 -11.87 -1.61
CA GLY A 49 -4.46 -10.88 -0.80
C GLY A 49 -3.54 -9.95 -0.03
N THR A 50 -2.46 -10.51 0.53
CA THR A 50 -1.39 -9.76 1.21
C THR A 50 -0.68 -8.81 0.25
N ALA A 51 -0.29 -9.28 -0.94
CA ALA A 51 0.38 -8.45 -1.94
C ALA A 51 -0.51 -7.28 -2.41
N ILE A 52 -1.80 -7.53 -2.65
CA ILE A 52 -2.77 -6.47 -3.00
C ILE A 52 -2.89 -5.45 -1.86
N CYS A 53 -3.06 -5.92 -0.62
CA CYS A 53 -3.15 -5.03 0.54
C CYS A 53 -1.86 -4.23 0.76
N ASP A 54 -0.69 -4.84 0.61
CA ASP A 54 0.61 -4.16 0.75
C ASP A 54 0.76 -3.05 -0.30
N LYS A 55 0.48 -3.36 -1.58
CA LYS A 55 0.59 -2.38 -2.66
C LYS A 55 -0.41 -1.24 -2.51
N GLN A 56 -1.68 -1.54 -2.21
CA GLN A 56 -2.74 -0.52 -2.13
C GLN A 56 -2.79 0.25 -0.81
N LEU A 57 -2.41 -0.35 0.33
CA LEU A 57 -2.53 0.29 1.65
C LEU A 57 -1.20 0.79 2.23
N ARG A 58 -0.07 0.40 1.64
CA ARG A 58 1.25 0.82 2.15
C ARG A 58 2.08 1.49 1.08
N ARG A 59 2.34 0.83 -0.06
CA ARG A 59 3.22 1.38 -1.10
C ARG A 59 2.64 2.61 -1.77
N ARG A 60 1.45 2.49 -2.38
CA ARG A 60 0.81 3.61 -3.09
C ARG A 60 0.53 4.83 -2.19
N PRO A 61 -0.01 4.67 -0.95
CA PRO A 61 -0.14 5.79 -0.03
C PRO A 61 1.18 6.47 0.33
N LEU A 62 2.25 5.69 0.51
CA LEU A 62 3.57 6.25 0.77
C LEU A 62 4.11 7.02 -0.45
N GLU A 63 3.93 6.48 -1.65
CA GLU A 63 4.29 7.17 -2.89
C GLU A 63 3.52 8.49 -3.04
N ALA A 64 2.19 8.48 -2.81
CA ALA A 64 1.37 9.69 -2.81
C ALA A 64 1.86 10.72 -1.78
N LEU A 65 2.23 10.28 -0.58
CA LEU A 65 2.82 11.15 0.45
C LEU A 65 4.16 11.74 -0.01
N ILE A 66 5.04 10.95 -0.62
CA ILE A 66 6.31 11.45 -1.16
C ILE A 66 6.05 12.50 -2.25
N ARG A 67 5.09 12.28 -3.14
CA ARG A 67 4.69 13.26 -4.17
C ARG A 67 4.16 14.54 -3.54
N ARG A 68 3.32 14.41 -2.52
CA ARG A 68 2.80 15.54 -1.73
C ARG A 68 3.93 16.36 -1.11
N GLU A 69 4.88 15.72 -0.43
CA GLU A 69 6.01 16.43 0.20
C GLU A 69 6.96 17.04 -0.83
N SER A 70 7.13 16.40 -1.99
CA SER A 70 8.01 16.93 -3.06
C SER A 70 7.52 18.26 -3.65
N ALA A 71 6.24 18.60 -3.49
CA ALA A 71 5.67 19.86 -3.96
C ALA A 71 5.93 21.05 -3.03
N VAL A 72 6.40 20.81 -1.79
CA VAL A 72 6.47 21.84 -0.74
C VAL A 72 7.50 22.92 -1.06
N GLU A 73 8.75 22.54 -1.32
CA GLU A 73 9.82 23.51 -1.61
C GLU A 73 9.58 24.27 -2.92
N PRO A 74 9.24 23.62 -4.05
CA PRO A 74 8.89 24.32 -5.28
C PRO A 74 7.73 25.31 -5.11
N ALA A 75 6.71 24.97 -4.30
CA ALA A 75 5.60 25.88 -4.05
C ALA A 75 6.02 27.12 -3.25
N HIS A 76 6.88 26.97 -2.23
CA HIS A 76 7.42 28.11 -1.50
C HIS A 76 8.33 28.98 -2.37
N GLU A 77 9.16 28.39 -3.22
CA GLU A 77 9.99 29.12 -4.19
C GLU A 77 9.13 29.90 -5.20
N GLN A 78 8.05 29.28 -5.71
CA GLN A 78 7.14 29.90 -6.66
C GLN A 78 6.45 31.14 -6.08
N ILE A 79 5.91 31.04 -4.86
CA ILE A 79 5.11 32.12 -4.25
C ILE A 79 5.97 33.16 -3.52
N GLY A 80 7.04 32.72 -2.85
CA GLY A 80 7.95 33.56 -2.09
C GLY A 80 9.07 34.18 -2.93
N GLY A 81 9.32 33.61 -4.12
CA GLY A 81 10.27 34.11 -5.10
C GLY A 81 11.68 34.27 -4.55
N ALA A 82 12.39 35.29 -5.05
CA ALA A 82 13.76 35.58 -4.66
C ALA A 82 13.95 35.81 -3.15
N THR A 83 12.92 36.31 -2.45
CA THR A 83 13.01 36.55 -1.00
C THR A 83 13.07 35.25 -0.21
N TYR A 84 12.25 34.26 -0.58
CA TYR A 84 12.28 32.93 0.03
C TYR A 84 13.62 32.24 -0.25
N VAL A 85 14.05 32.22 -1.51
CA VAL A 85 15.33 31.63 -1.93
C VAL A 85 16.52 32.24 -1.20
N ALA A 86 16.53 33.57 -1.01
CA ALA A 86 17.59 34.26 -0.27
C ALA A 86 17.64 33.82 1.21
N VAL A 87 16.48 33.63 1.86
CA VAL A 87 16.41 33.13 3.25
C VAL A 87 16.90 31.68 3.33
N CYS A 88 16.53 30.82 2.38
CA CYS A 88 17.02 29.44 2.30
C CYS A 88 18.54 29.39 2.18
N HIS A 89 19.12 30.10 1.21
CA HIS A 89 20.58 30.15 1.03
C HIS A 89 21.32 30.75 2.22
N ALA A 90 20.76 31.80 2.86
CA ALA A 90 21.34 32.37 4.06
C ALA A 90 21.34 31.36 5.22
N MET A 91 20.27 30.58 5.39
CA MET A 91 20.20 29.54 6.41
C MET A 91 21.14 28.37 6.12
N GLU A 92 21.19 27.87 4.88
CA GLU A 92 22.15 26.83 4.48
C GLU A 92 23.60 27.27 4.74
N SER A 93 23.95 28.49 4.35
CA SER A 93 25.27 29.07 4.58
C SER A 93 25.59 29.18 6.08
N ALA A 94 24.64 29.65 6.88
CA ALA A 94 24.80 29.76 8.33
C ALA A 94 24.99 28.39 9.01
N LEU A 95 24.20 27.39 8.61
CA LEU A 95 24.33 26.02 9.11
C LEU A 95 25.65 25.38 8.70
N GLU A 96 26.10 25.59 7.46
CA GLU A 96 27.39 25.09 6.98
C GLU A 96 28.54 25.67 7.81
N ILE A 97 28.54 26.98 8.06
CA ILE A 97 29.54 27.64 8.89
C ILE A 97 29.48 27.09 10.32
N TYR A 98 28.29 26.96 10.90
CA TYR A 98 28.08 26.41 12.24
C TYR A 98 28.67 24.99 12.36
N PHE A 99 28.34 24.08 11.44
CA PHE A 99 28.86 22.71 11.46
C PHE A 99 30.36 22.64 11.21
N ARG A 100 30.90 23.49 10.33
CA ARG A 100 32.34 23.58 10.06
C ARG A 100 33.10 24.03 11.31
N GLN A 101 32.62 25.07 11.98
CA GLN A 101 33.24 25.57 13.22
C GLN A 101 33.16 24.54 14.34
N ARG A 102 32.03 23.83 14.50
CA ARG A 102 31.87 22.78 15.51
C ARG A 102 32.83 21.60 15.30
N ARG A 103 33.16 21.27 14.05
CA ARG A 103 34.16 20.23 13.72
C ARG A 103 35.59 20.65 14.03
N VAL A 104 35.93 21.93 13.83
CA VAL A 104 37.29 22.47 14.04
C VAL A 104 37.57 22.78 15.51
N SER A 105 36.55 23.22 16.26
CA SER A 105 36.71 23.72 17.62
C SER A 105 36.84 22.64 18.71
N GLY A 106 36.50 21.38 18.42
CA GLY A 106 36.37 20.34 19.45
C GLY A 106 35.21 20.62 20.42
N ALA A 107 34.73 19.60 21.13
CA ALA A 107 33.50 19.67 21.94
C ALA A 107 33.48 20.77 23.03
N ASP A 108 34.64 21.34 23.39
CA ASP A 108 34.81 22.29 24.51
C ASP A 108 34.87 23.77 24.10
N ARG A 109 34.88 24.11 22.81
CA ARG A 109 34.83 25.52 22.37
C ARG A 109 33.50 25.83 21.71
N GLN A 110 32.70 26.58 22.46
CA GLN A 110 31.46 27.18 21.98
C GLN A 110 31.79 28.02 20.73
N PRO A 111 31.23 27.69 19.54
CA PRO A 111 31.54 28.43 18.33
C PRO A 111 31.21 29.91 18.54
N ALA A 112 32.08 30.81 18.10
CA ALA A 112 31.82 32.26 18.12
C ALA A 112 30.73 32.70 17.11
N PHE A 113 29.94 31.74 16.62
CA PHE A 113 28.77 31.96 15.81
C PHE A 113 27.67 32.50 16.72
N ARG A 114 27.05 33.62 16.33
CA ARG A 114 25.96 34.20 17.11
C ARG A 114 24.79 33.22 17.02
N ASP A 115 24.53 32.45 18.07
CA ASP A 115 23.33 31.61 18.16
C ASP A 115 22.07 32.40 17.75
N GLY A 116 22.02 33.69 18.13
CA GLY A 116 20.96 34.62 17.72
C GLY A 116 20.82 34.90 16.21
N GLU A 117 21.85 34.68 15.38
CA GLU A 117 21.76 34.80 13.92
C GLU A 117 21.11 33.57 13.29
N VAL A 118 21.46 32.36 13.75
CA VAL A 118 20.79 31.12 13.33
C VAL A 118 19.34 31.13 13.79
N GLU A 119 19.09 31.51 15.03
CA GLU A 119 17.72 31.65 15.58
C GLU A 119 16.88 32.66 14.80
N ARG A 120 17.48 33.80 14.41
CA ARG A 120 16.81 34.80 13.56
C ARG A 120 16.50 34.23 12.18
N LEU A 121 17.47 33.59 11.51
CA LEU A 121 17.27 33.00 10.18
C LEU A 121 16.23 31.87 10.19
N GLN A 122 16.23 31.04 11.24
CA GLN A 122 15.18 30.04 11.46
C GLN A 122 13.81 30.70 11.64
N SER A 123 13.73 31.75 12.45
CA SER A 123 12.49 32.51 12.65
C SER A 123 11.99 33.13 11.35
N ASP A 124 12.89 33.73 10.56
CA ASP A 124 12.58 34.34 9.26
C ASP A 124 12.12 33.28 8.25
N PHE A 125 12.75 32.11 8.24
CA PHE A 125 12.35 30.98 7.41
C PHE A 125 10.97 30.44 7.78
N PHE A 126 10.70 30.19 9.06
CA PHE A 126 9.38 29.74 9.50
C PHE A 126 8.31 30.80 9.26
N ALA A 127 8.63 32.08 9.43
CA ALA A 127 7.73 33.18 9.11
C ALA A 127 7.42 33.22 7.61
N ALA A 128 8.44 33.07 6.74
CA ALA A 128 8.26 33.02 5.29
C ALA A 128 7.38 31.84 4.88
N ARG A 129 7.58 30.65 5.48
CA ARG A 129 6.74 29.49 5.20
C ARG A 129 5.29 29.67 5.67
N SER A 130 5.10 30.29 6.83
CA SER A 130 3.77 30.52 7.40
C SER A 130 2.93 31.48 6.56
N ARG A 131 3.55 32.48 5.89
CA ARG A 131 2.83 33.47 5.05
C ARG A 131 2.05 32.85 3.90
N HIS A 132 2.50 31.72 3.38
CA HIS A 132 1.95 31.10 2.17
C HIS A 132 1.46 29.67 2.40
N ALA A 133 1.16 29.30 3.66
CA ALA A 133 0.78 27.95 4.03
C ALA A 133 -0.41 27.40 3.21
N SER A 134 -1.43 28.23 2.93
CA SER A 134 -2.59 27.81 2.13
C SER A 134 -2.23 27.48 0.67
N PHE A 135 -1.36 28.27 0.04
CA PHE A 135 -0.89 28.02 -1.32
C PHE A 135 -0.09 26.71 -1.40
N VAL A 136 0.77 26.48 -0.39
CA VAL A 136 1.58 25.27 -0.31
C VAL A 136 0.72 24.04 -0.06
N GLU A 137 -0.28 24.11 0.82
CA GLU A 137 -1.24 23.00 0.97
C GLU A 137 -2.01 22.72 -0.33
N GLN A 138 -2.39 23.75 -1.10
CA GLN A 138 -3.02 23.53 -2.41
C GLN A 138 -2.08 22.81 -3.39
N ALA A 139 -0.80 23.19 -3.43
CA ALA A 139 0.20 22.52 -4.26
C ALA A 139 0.43 21.06 -3.82
N ARG A 140 0.46 20.81 -2.51
CA ARG A 140 0.53 19.47 -1.91
C ARG A 140 -0.66 18.60 -2.34
N HIS A 141 -1.89 19.12 -2.19
CA HIS A 141 -3.10 18.44 -2.63
C HIS A 141 -3.09 18.14 -4.14
N ALA A 142 -2.71 19.13 -4.96
CA ALA A 142 -2.61 18.95 -6.41
C ALA A 142 -1.61 17.85 -6.79
N ALA A 143 -0.43 17.82 -6.16
CA ALA A 143 0.58 16.79 -6.44
C ALA A 143 0.11 15.37 -6.05
N ALA A 144 -0.63 15.23 -4.95
CA ALA A 144 -1.24 13.96 -4.58
C ALA A 144 -2.32 13.55 -5.60
N GLN A 145 -3.19 14.49 -6.01
CA GLN A 145 -4.21 14.23 -7.03
C GLN A 145 -3.59 13.83 -8.37
N ASP A 146 -2.54 14.51 -8.82
CA ASP A 146 -1.81 14.18 -10.04
C ASP A 146 -1.25 12.75 -9.99
N TYR A 147 -0.74 12.30 -8.84
CA TYR A 147 -0.31 10.91 -8.66
C TYR A 147 -1.47 9.91 -8.81
N TRP A 148 -2.61 10.18 -8.19
CA TRP A 148 -3.78 9.30 -8.23
C TRP A 148 -4.52 9.30 -9.57
N THR A 149 -4.40 10.37 -10.37
CA THR A 149 -4.91 10.35 -11.76
C THR A 149 -4.07 9.46 -12.67
N GLN A 150 -2.77 9.32 -12.38
CA GLN A 150 -1.86 8.44 -13.11
C GLN A 150 -1.91 7.00 -12.61
N THR A 151 -2.20 6.81 -11.31
CA THR A 151 -2.23 5.51 -10.65
C THR A 151 -3.66 5.17 -10.25
N CYS A 152 -4.31 4.26 -10.97
CA CYS A 152 -5.70 3.90 -10.67
C CYS A 152 -5.81 3.38 -9.22
N PRO A 153 -6.54 4.07 -8.31
CA PRO A 153 -6.63 3.67 -6.91
C PRO A 153 -7.43 2.37 -6.75
N ARG A 154 -8.37 2.11 -7.66
CA ARG A 154 -9.21 0.91 -7.69
C ARG A 154 -8.72 -0.10 -8.72
N GLY A 155 -9.05 -1.37 -8.53
CA GLY A 155 -8.73 -2.40 -9.51
C GLY A 155 -7.24 -2.74 -9.56
N MET A 156 -6.87 -3.40 -10.65
CA MET A 156 -5.55 -3.96 -10.90
C MET A 156 -5.18 -3.77 -12.37
N ASP A 157 -4.05 -3.15 -12.62
CA ASP A 157 -3.39 -3.03 -13.92
C ASP A 157 -2.76 -4.37 -14.35
N ASP A 158 -2.35 -4.48 -15.61
CA ASP A 158 -1.80 -5.73 -16.16
C ASP A 158 -0.45 -6.12 -15.53
N ASP A 159 0.30 -5.13 -15.07
CA ASP A 159 1.62 -5.24 -14.43
C ASP A 159 1.54 -5.15 -12.89
N PHE A 160 0.36 -5.35 -12.30
CA PHE A 160 0.14 -5.16 -10.87
C PHE A 160 1.10 -5.96 -9.98
N PHE A 161 1.60 -7.11 -10.43
CA PHE A 161 2.51 -7.97 -9.66
C PHE A 161 3.95 -7.99 -10.17
N ASP A 162 4.31 -7.14 -11.15
CA ASP A 162 5.64 -7.14 -11.76
C ASP A 162 6.76 -6.69 -10.80
N ASP A 163 6.42 -5.94 -9.75
CA ASP A 163 7.36 -5.47 -8.72
C ASP A 163 7.58 -6.46 -7.57
N LEU A 164 6.96 -7.64 -7.63
CA LEU A 164 7.18 -8.68 -6.63
C LEU A 164 8.52 -9.39 -6.84
N ALA A 165 9.14 -9.82 -5.73
CA ALA A 165 10.37 -10.59 -5.79
C ALA A 165 10.17 -11.88 -6.61
N ASP A 166 11.18 -12.25 -7.41
CA ASP A 166 11.15 -13.44 -8.27
C ASP A 166 10.84 -14.73 -7.49
N GLY A 167 11.27 -14.79 -6.23
CA GLY A 167 11.03 -15.92 -5.34
C GLY A 167 9.64 -15.98 -4.70
N SER A 168 8.77 -14.99 -4.94
CA SER A 168 7.42 -14.96 -4.39
C SER A 168 6.55 -16.09 -4.96
N ALA A 169 5.55 -16.53 -4.19
CA ALA A 169 4.61 -17.57 -4.66
C ALA A 169 3.87 -17.14 -5.94
N ILE A 170 3.56 -15.84 -6.05
CA ILE A 170 2.84 -15.22 -7.17
C ILE A 170 3.70 -15.27 -8.43
N ALA A 171 4.95 -14.79 -8.35
CA ALA A 171 5.89 -14.81 -9.48
C ALA A 171 6.25 -16.24 -9.90
N ARG A 172 6.38 -17.18 -8.96
CA ARG A 172 6.61 -18.59 -9.29
C ARG A 172 5.40 -19.22 -9.97
N MET A 173 4.19 -18.97 -9.46
CA MET A 173 2.97 -19.52 -10.04
C MET A 173 2.78 -19.08 -11.50
N SER A 174 3.06 -17.82 -11.81
CA SER A 174 2.95 -17.29 -13.19
C SER A 174 3.95 -17.93 -14.17
N ARG A 175 5.06 -18.50 -13.67
CA ARG A 175 6.06 -19.23 -14.47
C ARG A 175 5.82 -20.74 -14.54
N ILE A 176 5.33 -21.34 -13.47
CA ILE A 176 5.11 -22.80 -13.36
C ILE A 176 3.88 -23.22 -14.15
N GLU A 177 2.78 -22.50 -13.99
CA GLU A 177 1.54 -22.82 -14.67
C GLU A 177 1.55 -22.34 -16.13
N PRO A 178 0.82 -23.01 -17.02
CA PRO A 178 0.65 -22.54 -18.39
C PRO A 178 0.15 -21.09 -18.43
N ALA A 179 0.69 -20.29 -19.36
CA ALA A 179 0.33 -18.87 -19.49
C ALA A 179 -1.19 -18.62 -19.63
N TRP A 180 -1.94 -19.56 -20.23
CA TRP A 180 -3.39 -19.46 -20.33
C TRP A 180 -4.09 -19.53 -18.97
N TRP A 181 -3.56 -20.31 -18.03
CA TRP A 181 -4.13 -20.44 -16.69
C TRP A 181 -3.93 -19.15 -15.91
N TRP A 182 -2.68 -18.65 -15.89
CA TRP A 182 -2.34 -17.38 -15.22
C TRP A 182 -3.18 -16.23 -15.76
N ARG A 183 -3.26 -16.07 -17.09
CA ARG A 183 -4.12 -15.06 -17.73
C ARG A 183 -5.58 -15.23 -17.33
N SER A 184 -6.12 -16.45 -17.34
CA SER A 184 -7.52 -16.70 -16.97
C SER A 184 -7.81 -16.34 -15.51
N PHE A 185 -6.93 -16.70 -14.59
CA PHE A 185 -7.04 -16.35 -13.18
C PHE A 185 -6.93 -14.84 -12.98
N PHE A 186 -5.93 -14.21 -13.59
CA PHE A 186 -5.66 -12.79 -13.43
C PHE A 186 -6.79 -11.92 -14.00
N THR A 187 -7.36 -12.25 -15.17
CA THR A 187 -8.53 -11.54 -15.72
C THR A 187 -9.75 -11.63 -14.80
N LYS A 188 -9.99 -12.79 -14.16
CA LYS A 188 -11.08 -12.92 -13.19
C LYS A 188 -10.79 -12.13 -11.92
N LEU A 189 -9.53 -12.11 -11.49
CA LEU A 189 -9.10 -11.32 -10.35
C LEU A 189 -9.29 -9.82 -10.61
N GLN A 190 -8.90 -9.32 -11.79
CA GLN A 190 -9.16 -7.96 -12.24
C GLN A 190 -10.67 -7.66 -12.25
N THR A 191 -11.49 -8.59 -12.74
CA THR A 191 -12.96 -8.45 -12.75
C THR A 191 -13.52 -8.36 -11.33
N GLU A 192 -13.11 -9.26 -10.43
CA GLU A 192 -13.52 -9.25 -9.02
C GLU A 192 -13.02 -7.99 -8.28
N CYS A 193 -11.89 -7.43 -8.69
CA CYS A 193 -11.27 -6.26 -8.07
C CYS A 193 -11.59 -4.92 -8.75
N ALA A 194 -12.31 -4.88 -9.88
CA ALA A 194 -12.47 -3.68 -10.69
C ALA A 194 -12.96 -2.45 -9.90
N GLU A 195 -13.93 -2.64 -9.01
CA GLU A 195 -14.46 -1.57 -8.14
C GLU A 195 -13.85 -1.60 -6.72
N HIS A 196 -12.98 -2.56 -6.44
CA HIS A 196 -12.39 -2.79 -5.12
C HIS A 196 -11.30 -1.78 -4.83
N HIS A 197 -11.32 -1.27 -3.61
CA HIS A 197 -10.21 -0.58 -2.99
C HIS A 197 -9.95 -1.20 -1.63
N ALA A 198 -8.73 -1.64 -1.32
CA ALA A 198 -8.44 -2.27 -0.03
C ALA A 198 -8.81 -1.37 1.17
N ALA A 199 -8.76 -0.04 1.00
CA ALA A 199 -9.19 0.92 2.03
C ALA A 199 -10.69 0.87 2.39
N ASP A 200 -11.54 0.23 1.58
CA ASP A 200 -12.94 -0.08 1.98
C ASP A 200 -12.96 -0.88 3.29
N GLY A 201 -11.97 -1.75 3.50
CA GLY A 201 -11.80 -2.49 4.75
C GLY A 201 -11.35 -1.60 5.92
N CYS A 202 -10.42 -0.67 5.69
CA CYS A 202 -10.02 0.33 6.67
C CYS A 202 -11.21 1.18 7.13
N PHE A 203 -12.08 1.54 6.19
CA PHE A 203 -13.31 2.25 6.49
C PHE A 203 -14.28 1.42 7.33
N VAL A 204 -14.53 0.15 6.99
CA VAL A 204 -15.37 -0.73 7.83
C VAL A 204 -14.83 -0.84 9.24
N ALA A 205 -13.51 -0.90 9.42
CA ALA A 205 -12.87 -0.89 10.73
C ALA A 205 -13.06 0.44 11.49
N ALA A 206 -13.11 1.58 10.79
CA ALA A 206 -13.29 2.90 11.38
C ALA A 206 -14.75 3.22 11.79
N ILE A 207 -15.75 2.57 11.19
CA ILE A 207 -17.18 2.87 11.41
C ILE A 207 -17.60 2.90 12.89
N PRO A 208 -17.17 1.99 13.78
CA PRO A 208 -17.51 2.06 15.20
C PRO A 208 -17.08 3.38 15.85
N THR A 209 -15.84 3.81 15.60
CA THR A 209 -15.28 5.07 16.10
C THR A 209 -16.02 6.27 15.52
N LEU A 210 -16.32 6.24 14.21
CA LEU A 210 -17.09 7.31 13.55
C LEU A 210 -18.51 7.44 14.09
N ARG A 211 -19.15 6.32 14.45
CA ARG A 211 -20.49 6.33 15.08
C ARG A 211 -20.45 6.92 16.49
N ALA A 212 -19.42 6.60 17.27
CA ALA A 212 -19.25 7.19 18.60
C ALA A 212 -19.01 8.71 18.51
N ALA A 213 -18.25 9.16 17.52
CA ALA A 213 -17.97 10.58 17.28
C ALA A 213 -19.19 11.37 16.75
N ALA A 214 -20.14 10.71 16.08
CA ALA A 214 -21.32 11.32 15.46
C ALA A 214 -22.44 11.73 16.45
N TRP A 215 -22.16 11.86 17.75
CA TRP A 215 -23.18 12.20 18.76
C TRP A 215 -23.77 13.62 18.58
N LYS A 216 -23.00 14.57 18.03
CA LYS A 216 -23.42 15.96 17.75
C LYS A 216 -23.67 16.25 16.28
N LYS A 217 -23.13 15.43 15.37
CA LYS A 217 -23.13 15.64 13.92
C LYS A 217 -23.75 14.44 13.23
N LYS A 218 -24.50 14.62 12.14
CA LYS A 218 -25.02 13.49 11.34
C LYS A 218 -23.86 12.56 10.96
N LEU A 219 -24.03 11.25 11.17
CA LEU A 219 -23.01 10.23 10.86
C LEU A 219 -22.48 10.36 9.43
N ALA A 220 -23.36 10.63 8.46
CA ALA A 220 -22.96 10.85 7.06
C ALA A 220 -21.95 11.99 6.90
N ALA A 221 -22.12 13.08 7.66
CA ALA A 221 -21.21 14.21 7.61
C ALA A 221 -19.91 13.98 8.41
N THR A 222 -19.92 13.08 9.40
CA THR A 222 -18.69 12.62 10.08
C THR A 222 -17.88 11.70 9.16
N ILE A 223 -18.57 10.84 8.41
CA ILE A 223 -17.95 9.98 7.40
C ILE A 223 -17.35 10.83 6.28
N ALA A 224 -18.08 11.82 5.75
CA ALA A 224 -17.59 12.70 4.70
C ALA A 224 -16.27 13.40 5.09
N GLU A 225 -16.21 14.01 6.28
CA GLU A 225 -14.97 14.63 6.79
C GLU A 225 -13.83 13.63 6.95
N TRP A 226 -14.14 12.43 7.46
CA TRP A 226 -13.12 11.40 7.64
C TRP A 226 -12.54 10.93 6.29
N CYS A 227 -13.37 10.84 5.26
CA CYS A 227 -12.95 10.51 3.89
C CYS A 227 -12.13 11.64 3.27
N GLU A 228 -12.63 12.88 3.35
CA GLU A 228 -11.94 14.08 2.85
C GLU A 228 -10.54 14.21 3.47
N SER A 229 -10.41 13.97 4.78
CA SER A 229 -9.11 14.01 5.47
C SER A 229 -8.08 12.96 5.00
N ARG A 230 -8.50 12.00 4.18
CA ARG A 230 -7.67 10.90 3.67
C ARG A 230 -7.72 10.77 2.15
N ALA A 231 -8.32 11.73 1.45
CA ALA A 231 -8.42 11.71 0.00
C ALA A 231 -7.02 11.66 -0.65
N ASP A 232 -6.08 12.47 -0.16
CA ASP A 232 -4.68 12.45 -0.61
C ASP A 232 -3.96 11.12 -0.30
N GLU A 233 -4.31 10.48 0.82
CA GLU A 233 -3.63 9.27 1.29
C GLU A 233 -4.02 8.05 0.45
N TRP A 234 -5.28 7.96 0.03
CA TRP A 234 -5.82 6.77 -0.63
C TRP A 234 -6.33 7.02 -2.05
N GLY A 235 -6.21 8.23 -2.58
CA GLY A 235 -6.76 8.59 -3.90
C GLY A 235 -8.27 8.42 -3.97
N TRP A 236 -8.93 8.60 -2.82
CA TRP A 236 -10.31 8.19 -2.65
C TRP A 236 -11.27 9.37 -2.83
N ASP A 237 -12.09 9.34 -3.87
CA ASP A 237 -13.13 10.36 -4.06
C ASP A 237 -14.26 10.25 -3.02
N ALA A 238 -14.69 9.03 -2.71
CA ALA A 238 -15.66 8.72 -1.67
C ALA A 238 -15.80 7.21 -1.44
N PRO A 239 -16.06 6.76 -0.20
CA PRO A 239 -16.36 5.36 0.08
C PRO A 239 -17.56 4.84 -0.68
N GLY A 240 -17.46 3.56 -1.03
CA GLY A 240 -18.65 2.79 -1.37
C GLY A 240 -19.69 2.98 -0.27
N HIS A 241 -20.97 3.03 -0.65
CA HIS A 241 -22.06 3.38 0.27
C HIS A 241 -21.94 2.63 1.61
N TYR A 242 -21.62 3.34 2.70
CA TYR A 242 -21.15 2.72 3.96
C TYR A 242 -22.13 1.70 4.54
N ARG A 243 -23.43 1.96 4.37
CA ARG A 243 -24.48 1.02 4.78
C ARG A 243 -24.39 -0.29 4.00
N MET A 244 -24.10 -0.24 2.70
CA MET A 244 -23.92 -1.42 1.87
C MET A 244 -22.66 -2.18 2.24
N LEU A 245 -21.54 -1.48 2.48
CA LEU A 245 -20.30 -2.10 2.95
C LEU A 245 -20.50 -2.86 4.26
N THR A 246 -21.14 -2.23 5.26
CA THR A 246 -21.42 -2.89 6.54
C THR A 246 -22.41 -4.06 6.44
N ILE A 247 -23.42 -3.96 5.57
CA ILE A 247 -24.37 -5.05 5.33
C ILE A 247 -23.67 -6.25 4.68
N ARG A 248 -22.80 -6.00 3.68
CA ARG A 248 -22.09 -7.05 2.94
C ARG A 248 -20.86 -7.60 3.67
N ALA A 249 -20.35 -6.88 4.68
CA ALA A 249 -19.18 -7.30 5.45
C ALA A 249 -19.35 -8.68 6.08
N LYS A 250 -20.45 -8.91 6.80
CA LYS A 250 -20.70 -10.18 7.50
C LYS A 250 -20.88 -11.36 6.53
N PRO A 251 -21.72 -11.29 5.48
CA PRO A 251 -21.82 -12.36 4.49
C PRO A 251 -20.47 -12.72 3.84
N LYS A 252 -19.72 -11.71 3.37
CA LYS A 252 -18.40 -11.94 2.75
C LYS A 252 -17.41 -12.59 3.70
N ALA A 253 -17.36 -12.11 4.95
CA ALA A 253 -16.57 -12.72 6.01
C ALA A 253 -16.91 -14.20 6.23
N THR A 254 -18.20 -14.54 6.30
CA THR A 254 -18.64 -15.92 6.46
C THR A 254 -18.24 -16.78 5.26
N GLU A 255 -18.44 -16.28 4.04
CA GLU A 255 -18.11 -16.99 2.81
C GLU A 255 -16.61 -17.26 2.71
N VAL A 256 -15.77 -16.25 2.89
CA VAL A 256 -14.31 -16.43 2.81
C VAL A 256 -13.78 -17.31 3.94
N ALA A 257 -14.32 -17.20 5.17
CA ALA A 257 -13.95 -18.08 6.26
C ALA A 257 -14.36 -19.54 5.99
N THR A 258 -15.54 -19.75 5.40
CA THR A 258 -16.01 -21.08 4.98
C THR A 258 -15.12 -21.65 3.90
N TRP A 259 -14.72 -20.84 2.92
CA TRP A 259 -13.79 -21.23 1.87
C TRP A 259 -12.45 -21.67 2.43
N PHE A 260 -11.80 -20.86 3.27
CA PHE A 260 -10.53 -21.23 3.89
C PHE A 260 -10.64 -22.52 4.72
N ASN A 261 -11.70 -22.66 5.52
CA ASN A 261 -11.91 -23.86 6.33
C ASN A 261 -12.19 -25.11 5.47
N GLY A 262 -12.85 -24.95 4.33
CA GLY A 262 -13.08 -26.03 3.38
C GLY A 262 -11.82 -26.44 2.62
N CYS A 263 -10.98 -25.48 2.25
CA CYS A 263 -9.72 -25.73 1.55
C CYS A 263 -8.62 -26.28 2.46
N ALA A 264 -8.45 -25.67 3.64
CA ALA A 264 -7.40 -26.00 4.59
C ALA A 264 -7.91 -25.83 6.04
N PRO A 265 -8.53 -26.88 6.62
CA PRO A 265 -9.01 -26.84 8.00
C PRO A 265 -7.91 -26.39 8.97
N GLY A 266 -8.24 -25.42 9.83
CA GLY A 266 -7.30 -24.86 10.80
C GLY A 266 -6.41 -23.72 10.28
N TYR A 267 -6.42 -23.41 8.98
CA TYR A 267 -5.58 -22.34 8.41
C TYR A 267 -5.83 -20.96 9.05
N LEU A 268 -7.09 -20.63 9.32
CA LEU A 268 -7.46 -19.36 9.96
C LEU A 268 -7.27 -19.39 11.48
N SER A 269 -7.47 -20.53 12.14
CA SER A 269 -7.50 -20.62 13.61
C SER A 269 -6.17 -21.03 14.25
N ASP A 270 -5.26 -21.65 13.50
CA ASP A 270 -3.99 -22.18 14.02
C ASP A 270 -2.79 -21.60 13.24
N GLN A 271 -1.96 -20.83 13.94
CA GLN A 271 -0.79 -20.18 13.36
C GLN A 271 0.29 -21.19 12.95
N ALA A 272 0.43 -22.34 13.63
CA ALA A 272 1.38 -23.38 13.26
C ALA A 272 0.96 -24.05 11.95
N VAL A 273 -0.33 -24.35 11.78
CA VAL A 273 -0.90 -24.86 10.52
C VAL A 273 -0.67 -23.85 9.40
N ARG A 274 -0.99 -22.57 9.63
CA ARG A 274 -0.76 -21.50 8.65
C ARG A 274 0.70 -21.46 8.21
N ARG A 275 1.65 -21.35 9.14
CA ARG A 275 3.09 -21.29 8.83
C ARG A 275 3.57 -22.54 8.10
N SER A 276 3.13 -23.73 8.51
CA SER A 276 3.49 -24.98 7.84
C SER A 276 3.00 -25.01 6.40
N LEU A 277 1.78 -24.53 6.12
CA LEU A 277 1.22 -24.50 4.77
C LEU A 277 1.92 -23.46 3.88
N HIS A 278 2.24 -22.28 4.39
CA HIS A 278 3.08 -21.31 3.66
C HIS A 278 4.45 -21.90 3.31
N ALA A 279 5.14 -22.52 4.27
CA ALA A 279 6.43 -23.16 4.02
C ALA A 279 6.33 -24.28 2.97
N ARG A 280 5.29 -25.12 3.03
CA ARG A 280 5.03 -26.17 2.05
C ARG A 280 4.76 -25.60 0.65
N LEU A 281 3.96 -24.53 0.55
CA LEU A 281 3.73 -23.82 -0.71
C LEU A 281 5.04 -23.28 -1.29
N THR A 282 5.84 -22.60 -0.48
CA THR A 282 7.13 -22.04 -0.91
C THR A 282 8.07 -23.13 -1.44
N LEU A 283 8.20 -24.25 -0.71
CA LEU A 283 9.06 -25.37 -1.10
C LEU A 283 8.57 -26.07 -2.37
N LEU A 284 7.25 -26.32 -2.47
CA LEU A 284 6.65 -26.93 -3.66
C LEU A 284 6.91 -26.08 -4.91
N LEU A 285 6.57 -24.78 -4.84
CA LEU A 285 6.76 -23.88 -5.98
C LEU A 285 8.26 -23.71 -6.31
N ALA A 286 9.15 -23.64 -5.32
CA ALA A 286 10.59 -23.59 -5.57
C ALA A 286 11.10 -24.82 -6.33
N GLY A 287 10.60 -26.02 -6.00
CA GLY A 287 11.00 -27.27 -6.67
C GLY A 287 10.49 -27.40 -8.11
N LEU A 288 9.38 -26.73 -8.43
CA LEU A 288 8.76 -26.75 -9.75
C LEU A 288 9.22 -25.58 -10.65
N ASP A 289 9.72 -24.50 -10.06
CA ASP A 289 10.10 -23.29 -10.79
C ASP A 289 11.25 -23.57 -11.79
N PRO A 290 11.02 -23.36 -13.10
CA PRO A 290 12.06 -23.56 -14.11
C PRO A 290 13.27 -22.66 -13.89
N MET A 291 13.09 -21.47 -13.31
CA MET A 291 14.19 -20.52 -13.08
C MET A 291 15.05 -20.88 -11.88
N ALA A 292 14.54 -21.66 -10.92
CA ALA A 292 15.33 -22.14 -9.78
C ALA A 292 16.47 -23.08 -10.23
N LYS A 293 16.33 -23.74 -11.38
CA LYS A 293 17.34 -24.64 -11.97
C LYS A 293 18.41 -23.91 -12.77
N CYS A 294 18.12 -22.72 -13.30
CA CYS A 294 19.06 -21.96 -14.12
C CYS A 294 20.21 -21.32 -13.30
N PHE A 295 20.02 -21.09 -12.01
CA PHE A 295 21.10 -20.59 -11.14
C PHE A 295 22.07 -21.68 -10.65
N THR A 296 21.83 -22.95 -10.98
CA THR A 296 22.69 -24.08 -10.58
C THR A 296 23.59 -24.63 -11.70
N THR A 297 23.46 -24.13 -12.92
CA THR A 297 24.28 -24.58 -14.06
C THR A 297 24.79 -23.36 -14.83
N GLU A 298 26.09 -23.12 -14.72
CA GLU A 298 26.84 -22.20 -15.56
C GLU A 298 26.56 -22.46 -17.05
N GLY A 299 26.46 -21.38 -17.82
CA GLY A 299 26.71 -21.40 -19.26
C GLY A 299 25.48 -21.68 -20.15
N ASN A 300 24.62 -20.68 -20.31
CA ASN A 300 24.11 -20.18 -21.60
C ASN A 300 22.76 -19.48 -21.37
N CYS A 301 22.78 -18.14 -21.40
CA CYS A 301 21.58 -17.35 -21.67
C CYS A 301 21.41 -17.23 -23.19
N PRO A 302 20.39 -17.83 -23.82
CA PRO A 302 19.77 -17.24 -24.99
C PRO A 302 18.71 -16.24 -24.54
N SER A 303 18.79 -15.07 -25.16
CA SER A 303 18.01 -13.85 -24.96
C SER A 303 16.49 -14.00 -25.00
N GLU A 304 15.86 -13.15 -24.19
CA GLU A 304 14.53 -12.53 -24.31
C GLU A 304 13.78 -12.75 -25.62
N HIS A 305 12.53 -13.27 -25.57
CA HIS A 305 11.49 -13.08 -26.62
C HIS A 305 10.05 -13.45 -26.18
N TRP A 306 9.61 -13.17 -24.94
CA TRP A 306 8.21 -13.45 -24.56
C TRP A 306 7.41 -12.27 -23.97
N ARG A 307 7.88 -11.04 -24.18
CA ARG A 307 7.02 -9.84 -24.07
C ARG A 307 6.57 -9.41 -25.47
N ASN A 308 5.44 -9.96 -25.90
CA ASN A 308 4.45 -9.40 -26.84
C ASN A 308 3.11 -10.08 -26.58
#